data_AF-A0A5B8MR47-F1
#
_entry.id   AF-A0A5B8MR47-F1
#
_cell.length_a   1.000
_cell.length_b   1.000
_cell.length_c   1.000
_cell.angle_alpha   90.00
_cell.angle_beta   90.00
_cell.angle_gamma   90.00
#
_symmetry.space_group_name_H-M   'P 1'
#
loop_
_entity.id
_entity.type
_entity.pdbx_description
1 polymer ?
#
loop_
_entity_poly.entity_id
_entity_poly.type
_entity_poly.pdbx_seq_one_letter_code
_entity_poly.pdbx_strand_id
1 'polypeptide(L)'
;MTVTMTVTVAVGGFRYAGRGRRSRGAGKSARMVRRGSGGGSGRCDNAERKREGGRGMSSVLLLPDGLRVRGEEVAQTMQGMRRRISPGTALIPAGIGLASGALLLPSSVLSSLEGSASSIQTALALGLVVTVHECGHFAAARLQNIHVSKFSVGFGPCVLRYQGSKVEYSLRLFPFGGFVAFPEEKGDEEGVREYAEDDPNLLNNRPIKDRFLVISAGVVANMVMAFGILWGQALNPGLMQVTYQPGVKVPELASTSLAQSSGLVVDDMITGINGEELGEGDEAVDKVVNTIRASPDKDVTLDLRRSGKPMSVTVRPEAAGDGVGRIGIQLLANADKEVVKASGLLDGAGMASRETAKLTKLVLNGFGKLLFNFQQNVDKLSGPIAIIANGAQYSRNNLYDLLQFMVIVNINLAVINTVPLPGLDGGYLALLLAETVRGGKRLPENVESAINQSGFFLLFVLGITLLVKDSAKLLS
;
A
#
# COMPACT_ATOMS: atom_id res chain seq x y z
N MET A 1 -6.20 34.45 -28.18
CA MET A 1 -6.61 33.29 -29.01
C MET A 1 -6.98 32.16 -28.08
N THR A 2 -8.28 31.97 -27.87
CA THR A 2 -8.82 31.00 -26.92
C THR A 2 -9.39 29.85 -27.74
N VAL A 3 -8.79 28.66 -27.65
CA VAL A 3 -9.27 27.47 -28.36
C VAL A 3 -10.10 26.65 -27.38
N THR A 4 -11.41 26.68 -27.57
CA THR A 4 -12.38 25.84 -26.88
C THR A 4 -12.42 24.47 -27.59
N MET A 5 -11.95 23.40 -26.94
CA MET A 5 -12.16 22.04 -27.45
C MET A 5 -13.48 21.48 -26.90
N THR A 6 -14.43 21.25 -27.79
CA THR A 6 -15.68 20.53 -27.52
C THR A 6 -15.41 19.03 -27.71
N VAL A 7 -15.59 18.22 -26.67
CA VAL A 7 -15.52 16.75 -26.76
C VAL A 7 -16.94 16.23 -26.98
N THR A 8 -17.20 15.69 -28.17
CA THR A 8 -18.45 14.97 -28.50
C THR A 8 -18.28 13.49 -28.16
N VAL A 9 -19.06 12.98 -27.20
CA VAL A 9 -19.12 11.56 -26.87
C VAL A 9 -20.18 10.89 -27.76
N ALA A 10 -19.73 10.05 -28.69
CA ALA A 10 -20.61 9.22 -29.52
C ALA A 10 -21.04 7.96 -28.74
N VAL A 11 -22.33 7.84 -28.45
CA VAL A 11 -22.93 6.67 -27.82
C VAL A 11 -23.28 5.65 -28.91
N GLY A 12 -22.53 4.55 -28.99
CA GLY A 12 -22.81 3.42 -29.85
C GLY A 12 -23.94 2.55 -29.28
N GLY A 13 -25.13 2.61 -29.89
CA GLY A 13 -26.28 1.80 -29.51
C GLY A 13 -26.19 0.36 -30.04
N PHE A 14 -26.26 -0.61 -29.13
CA PHE A 14 -26.45 -2.04 -29.46
C PHE A 14 -27.92 -2.31 -29.81
N ARG A 15 -28.18 -2.80 -31.03
CA ARG A 15 -29.50 -3.28 -31.49
C ARG A 15 -29.64 -4.78 -31.19
N TYR A 16 -30.66 -5.13 -30.41
CA TYR A 16 -31.15 -6.51 -30.28
C TYR A 16 -32.07 -6.86 -31.46
N ALA A 17 -31.76 -7.94 -32.19
CA ALA A 17 -32.62 -8.54 -33.19
C ALA A 17 -33.38 -9.72 -32.56
N GLY A 18 -34.66 -9.53 -32.23
CA GLY A 18 -35.57 -10.58 -31.77
C GLY A 18 -36.81 -10.64 -32.67
N ARG A 19 -36.85 -11.64 -33.56
CA ARG A 19 -37.99 -11.93 -34.45
C ARG A 19 -39.25 -12.20 -33.65
N GLY A 20 -40.33 -11.49 -33.98
CA GLY A 20 -41.68 -11.83 -33.54
C GLY A 20 -42.29 -12.99 -34.33
N ARG A 21 -43.01 -13.86 -33.63
CA ARG A 21 -44.21 -14.53 -34.16
C ARG A 21 -45.31 -14.47 -33.11
N ARG A 22 -46.44 -13.85 -33.50
CA ARG A 22 -47.72 -13.87 -32.79
C ARG A 22 -48.37 -15.25 -32.94
N SER A 23 -49.03 -15.72 -31.89
CA SER A 23 -50.33 -16.38 -32.02
C SER A 23 -51.16 -16.14 -30.75
N ARG A 24 -52.43 -15.77 -30.95
CA ARG A 24 -53.47 -15.59 -29.95
C ARG A 24 -54.02 -16.95 -29.53
N GLY A 25 -54.52 -17.07 -28.29
CA GLY A 25 -55.36 -18.19 -27.88
C GLY A 25 -55.78 -18.08 -26.42
N ALA A 26 -57.09 -18.01 -26.19
CA ALA A 26 -57.74 -17.77 -24.92
C ALA A 26 -57.87 -19.03 -24.04
N GLY A 27 -58.15 -18.83 -22.74
CA GLY A 27 -59.16 -19.64 -22.05
C GLY A 27 -58.71 -20.55 -20.89
N LYS A 28 -59.23 -20.20 -19.70
CA LYS A 28 -59.81 -21.08 -18.65
C LYS A 28 -58.93 -22.11 -17.91
N SER A 29 -58.84 -21.87 -16.59
CA SER A 29 -59.20 -22.77 -15.46
C SER A 29 -59.11 -24.29 -15.66
N ALA A 30 -58.30 -24.97 -14.83
CA ALA A 30 -58.78 -26.03 -13.93
C ALA A 30 -57.66 -26.73 -13.11
N ARG A 31 -58.12 -27.28 -12.01
CA ARG A 31 -57.53 -28.06 -10.90
C ARG A 31 -56.99 -29.46 -11.26
N MET A 32 -56.37 -30.08 -10.24
CA MET A 32 -56.14 -31.53 -9.96
C MET A 32 -54.87 -32.15 -10.57
N VAL A 33 -53.87 -32.63 -9.79
CA VAL A 33 -53.79 -33.72 -8.79
C VAL A 33 -53.51 -35.12 -9.39
N ARG A 34 -52.30 -35.62 -9.05
CA ARG A 34 -51.82 -37.00 -8.82
C ARG A 34 -51.68 -38.05 -9.95
N ARG A 35 -50.44 -38.59 -9.94
CA ARG A 35 -49.98 -40.01 -9.91
C ARG A 35 -49.92 -40.84 -11.21
N GLY A 36 -48.78 -41.53 -11.32
CA GLY A 36 -48.49 -42.72 -12.15
C GLY A 36 -47.04 -42.65 -12.66
N SER A 37 -46.04 -43.21 -11.97
CA SER A 37 -45.61 -44.64 -11.94
C SER A 37 -45.20 -45.19 -13.32
N GLY A 38 -43.93 -45.60 -13.45
CA GLY A 38 -43.44 -46.39 -14.56
C GLY A 38 -41.90 -46.46 -14.60
N GLY A 39 -41.35 -47.54 -14.06
CA GLY A 39 -39.91 -47.83 -14.10
C GLY A 39 -39.43 -48.32 -15.47
N GLY A 40 -38.11 -48.40 -15.62
CA GLY A 40 -37.47 -48.97 -16.81
C GLY A 40 -35.95 -48.98 -16.66
N SER A 41 -35.44 -50.11 -16.16
CA SER A 41 -34.02 -50.48 -16.19
C SER A 41 -33.54 -50.71 -17.62
N GLY A 42 -32.34 -50.24 -17.95
CA GLY A 42 -31.65 -50.57 -19.20
C GLY A 42 -30.15 -50.42 -19.04
N ARG A 43 -29.47 -51.55 -18.84
CA ARG A 43 -28.01 -51.75 -18.90
C ARG A 43 -27.63 -52.17 -20.32
N CYS A 44 -26.32 -52.21 -20.60
CA CYS A 44 -25.61 -52.56 -21.85
C CYS A 44 -25.30 -51.34 -22.73
N ASP A 45 -24.16 -51.21 -23.39
CA ASP A 45 -22.86 -51.88 -23.34
C ASP A 45 -21.89 -51.02 -24.16
N ASN A 46 -20.63 -51.08 -23.77
CA ASN A 46 -19.43 -51.14 -24.61
C ASN A 46 -19.35 -50.36 -25.95
N ALA A 47 -18.40 -49.43 -26.04
CA ALA A 47 -17.70 -49.12 -27.30
C ALA A 47 -16.30 -48.55 -27.02
N GLU A 48 -15.31 -49.43 -26.96
CA GLU A 48 -13.94 -49.13 -27.34
C GLU A 48 -13.88 -48.69 -28.82
N ARG A 49 -13.15 -47.62 -29.14
CA ARG A 49 -12.29 -47.59 -30.34
C ARG A 49 -11.25 -46.46 -30.35
N LYS A 50 -10.01 -46.94 -30.41
CA LYS A 50 -8.88 -46.53 -31.27
C LYS A 50 -8.12 -45.21 -31.04
N ARG A 51 -6.83 -45.47 -30.79
CA ARG A 51 -5.62 -44.66 -30.96
C ARG A 51 -5.50 -44.04 -32.36
N GLU A 52 -5.14 -42.76 -32.40
CA GLU A 52 -4.16 -42.12 -33.31
C GLU A 52 -3.48 -41.02 -32.46
N GLY A 53 -2.18 -40.77 -32.45
CA GLY A 53 -1.16 -41.07 -33.44
C GLY A 53 -0.49 -39.80 -33.98
N GLY A 54 -0.05 -38.87 -33.12
CA GLY A 54 1.09 -37.95 -33.34
C GLY A 54 1.02 -36.89 -34.44
N ARG A 55 1.32 -35.63 -34.06
CA ARG A 55 2.41 -34.80 -34.63
C ARG A 55 2.38 -33.40 -34.01
N GLY A 56 3.55 -32.95 -33.56
CA GLY A 56 3.76 -31.57 -33.11
C GLY A 56 3.73 -30.59 -34.28
N MET A 57 3.34 -29.35 -33.99
CA MET A 57 3.49 -28.20 -34.87
C MET A 57 4.26 -27.11 -34.13
N SER A 58 5.50 -26.91 -34.55
CA SER A 58 6.29 -25.71 -34.26
C SER A 58 5.87 -24.56 -35.16
N SER A 59 5.59 -23.42 -34.52
CA SER A 59 5.86 -22.04 -34.91
C SER A 59 6.30 -21.73 -36.35
N VAL A 60 5.54 -20.87 -37.02
CA VAL A 60 6.01 -20.04 -38.16
C VAL A 60 5.78 -18.58 -37.78
N LEU A 61 6.89 -17.87 -37.52
CA LEU A 61 6.95 -16.42 -37.33
C LEU A 61 7.48 -15.82 -38.64
N LEU A 62 6.68 -15.00 -39.30
CA LEU A 62 7.05 -14.28 -40.52
C LEU A 62 7.77 -12.98 -40.15
N LEU A 63 9.03 -12.83 -40.58
CA LEU A 63 9.71 -11.53 -40.66
C LEU A 63 9.71 -11.04 -42.12
N PRO A 64 9.57 -9.73 -42.38
CA PRO A 64 9.63 -9.16 -43.71
C PRO A 64 11.07 -9.03 -44.24
N ASP A 65 11.17 -9.18 -45.56
CA ASP A 65 12.38 -9.15 -46.38
C ASP A 65 13.13 -7.81 -46.35
N GLY A 66 14.46 -7.90 -46.43
CA GLY A 66 15.26 -6.86 -47.08
C GLY A 66 16.36 -6.20 -46.25
N LEU A 67 17.39 -6.95 -45.86
CA LEU A 67 18.74 -6.40 -45.69
C LEU A 67 19.78 -7.52 -45.87
N ARG A 68 20.37 -7.58 -47.06
CA ARG A 68 21.58 -8.36 -47.36
C ARG A 68 22.80 -7.54 -46.98
N VAL A 69 23.73 -8.13 -46.23
CA VAL A 69 25.16 -7.77 -46.28
C VAL A 69 25.97 -9.06 -46.41
N ARG A 70 26.89 -9.06 -47.38
CA ARG A 70 27.81 -10.14 -47.76
C ARG A 70 28.78 -10.47 -46.64
N GLY A 71 29.18 -11.75 -46.57
CA GLY A 71 30.18 -12.25 -45.64
C GLY A 71 31.60 -12.24 -46.19
N GLU A 72 32.54 -12.53 -45.29
CA GLU A 72 33.76 -13.30 -45.51
C GLU A 72 34.40 -13.61 -44.14
N GLU A 73 35.06 -14.77 -44.05
CA GLU A 73 36.13 -15.12 -43.09
C GLU A 73 35.82 -15.26 -41.58
N VAL A 74 36.20 -16.30 -40.82
CA VAL A 74 37.00 -17.53 -41.03
C VAL A 74 36.45 -18.56 -40.04
N ALA A 75 36.01 -19.72 -40.54
CA ALA A 75 35.88 -20.93 -39.74
C ALA A 75 36.92 -21.92 -40.25
N GLN A 76 38.04 -22.05 -39.53
CA GLN A 76 38.87 -23.25 -39.59
C GLN A 76 39.78 -23.30 -38.37
N THR A 77 39.93 -24.53 -37.85
CA THR A 77 40.97 -24.97 -36.92
C THR A 77 40.59 -24.99 -35.42
N MET A 78 39.54 -25.75 -35.10
CA MET A 78 39.47 -26.53 -33.86
C MET A 78 39.80 -27.99 -34.21
N GLN A 79 41.07 -28.41 -34.07
CA GLN A 79 41.49 -29.76 -33.66
C GLN A 79 43.00 -29.95 -33.84
N GLY A 80 43.67 -30.30 -32.74
CA GLY A 80 45.12 -30.41 -32.61
C GLY A 80 45.57 -29.36 -31.59
N MET A 81 45.76 -29.66 -30.31
CA MET A 81 46.65 -30.70 -29.82
C MET A 81 46.33 -30.92 -28.35
N ARG A 82 45.88 -32.14 -27.99
CA ARG A 82 46.00 -32.63 -26.62
C ARG A 82 47.40 -33.24 -26.47
N ARG A 83 48.10 -32.83 -25.40
CA ARG A 83 49.09 -33.55 -24.56
C ARG A 83 50.46 -32.88 -24.45
N ARG A 84 51.04 -33.04 -23.22
CA ARG A 84 52.42 -32.76 -22.71
C ARG A 84 52.56 -31.35 -22.09
N ILE A 85 53.04 -31.05 -20.86
CA ILE A 85 53.94 -31.70 -19.85
C ILE A 85 53.74 -31.05 -18.43
N SER A 86 53.87 -31.87 -17.36
CA SER A 86 54.31 -31.74 -15.94
C SER A 86 54.07 -30.52 -15.00
N PRO A 87 54.07 -30.75 -13.66
CA PRO A 87 53.79 -29.74 -12.62
C PRO A 87 55.08 -29.08 -12.09
N GLY A 88 55.00 -27.81 -11.70
CA GLY A 88 56.08 -27.18 -10.94
C GLY A 88 55.98 -25.66 -10.82
N THR A 89 55.91 -25.22 -9.57
CA THR A 89 56.33 -23.89 -9.08
C THR A 89 55.35 -22.73 -9.28
N ALA A 90 54.57 -22.48 -8.24
CA ALA A 90 53.93 -21.20 -7.99
C ALA A 90 55.01 -20.12 -7.78
N LEU A 91 55.05 -19.16 -8.69
CA LEU A 91 55.67 -17.85 -8.50
C LEU A 91 54.63 -16.86 -8.99
N ILE A 92 54.08 -16.09 -8.06
CA ILE A 92 53.19 -14.95 -8.32
C ILE A 92 54.10 -13.75 -8.61
N PRO A 93 54.11 -13.16 -9.82
CA PRO A 93 54.42 -11.76 -9.97
C PRO A 93 53.10 -10.98 -9.97
N ALA A 94 53.02 -10.03 -9.06
CA ALA A 94 52.02 -8.98 -9.02
C ALA A 94 51.96 -8.23 -10.37
N GLY A 95 50.76 -7.88 -10.80
CA GLY A 95 50.53 -6.93 -11.87
C GLY A 95 49.86 -7.50 -13.12
N ILE A 96 48.57 -7.83 -13.01
CA ILE A 96 47.67 -7.74 -14.16
C ILE A 96 46.49 -6.89 -13.70
N GLY A 97 46.53 -5.62 -14.10
CA GLY A 97 45.36 -4.75 -14.04
C GLY A 97 44.28 -5.36 -14.91
N LEU A 98 43.23 -5.91 -14.27
CA LEU A 98 41.98 -6.12 -14.94
C LEU A 98 41.44 -4.72 -15.25
N ALA A 99 41.55 -4.33 -16.52
CA ALA A 99 40.78 -3.23 -17.07
C ALA A 99 39.31 -3.59 -16.87
N SER A 100 38.73 -3.09 -15.77
CA SER A 100 37.30 -2.98 -15.59
C SER A 100 36.79 -2.21 -16.80
N GLY A 101 36.16 -2.93 -17.74
CA GLY A 101 35.24 -2.34 -18.70
C GLY A 101 34.03 -1.82 -17.93
N ALA A 102 34.23 -0.78 -17.12
CA ALA A 102 33.16 0.04 -16.62
C ALA A 102 32.57 0.71 -17.86
N LEU A 103 31.41 0.21 -18.30
CA LEU A 103 30.57 0.92 -19.22
C LEU A 103 30.29 2.28 -18.57
N LEU A 104 31.03 3.32 -18.99
CA LEU A 104 30.87 4.68 -18.51
C LEU A 104 29.53 5.20 -19.03
N LEU A 105 28.46 4.77 -18.37
CA LEU A 105 27.15 5.35 -18.58
C LEU A 105 27.26 6.83 -18.21
N PRO A 106 26.70 7.74 -19.03
CA PRO A 106 26.61 9.14 -18.67
C PRO A 106 26.04 9.26 -17.26
N SER A 107 26.55 10.19 -16.45
CA SER A 107 26.07 10.40 -15.08
C SER A 107 24.56 10.70 -15.05
N SER A 108 24.00 11.27 -16.12
CA SER A 108 22.55 11.39 -16.32
C SER A 108 21.85 10.03 -16.43
N VAL A 109 22.36 9.09 -17.21
CA VAL A 109 21.80 7.73 -17.34
C VAL A 109 21.95 6.96 -16.03
N LEU A 110 23.09 7.08 -15.34
CA LEU A 110 23.29 6.45 -14.04
C LEU A 110 22.30 7.02 -12.99
N SER A 111 22.11 8.34 -12.96
CA SER A 111 21.14 8.99 -12.07
C SER A 111 19.68 8.65 -12.40
N SER A 112 19.34 8.48 -13.68
CA SER A 112 18.03 8.01 -14.12
C SER A 112 17.80 6.56 -13.73
N LEU A 113 18.83 5.71 -13.81
CA LEU A 113 18.78 4.31 -13.38
C LEU A 113 18.63 4.21 -11.87
N GLU A 114 19.36 4.98 -11.08
CA GLU A 114 19.20 5.07 -9.61
C GLU A 114 17.79 5.55 -9.22
N GLY A 115 17.28 6.56 -9.92
CA GLY A 115 15.91 7.04 -9.75
C GLY A 115 14.88 5.95 -10.01
N SER A 116 15.03 5.20 -11.11
CA SER A 116 14.13 4.09 -11.46
C SER A 116 14.27 2.89 -10.51
N ALA A 117 15.47 2.58 -10.03
CA ALA A 117 15.75 1.51 -9.09
C ALA A 117 15.06 1.76 -7.74
N SER A 118 15.11 3.00 -7.25
CA SER A 118 14.44 3.37 -5.99
C SER A 118 12.91 3.23 -6.05
N SER A 119 12.30 3.59 -7.20
CA SER A 119 10.87 3.38 -7.43
C SER A 119 10.50 1.90 -7.51
N ILE A 120 11.34 1.08 -8.15
CA ILE A 120 11.14 -0.38 -8.21
C ILE A 120 11.26 -1.00 -6.82
N GLN A 121 12.29 -0.64 -6.05
CA GLN A 121 12.46 -1.11 -4.65
C GLN A 121 11.24 -0.76 -3.79
N THR A 122 10.73 0.46 -3.94
CA THR A 122 9.52 0.91 -3.25
C THR A 122 8.29 0.11 -3.68
N ALA A 123 8.10 -0.11 -4.98
CA ALA A 123 6.99 -0.91 -5.49
C ALA A 123 7.04 -2.35 -4.98
N LEU A 124 8.23 -2.95 -4.90
CA LEU A 124 8.45 -4.27 -4.32
C LEU A 124 8.19 -4.29 -2.82
N ALA A 125 8.64 -3.27 -2.09
CA ALA A 125 8.38 -3.13 -0.66
C ALA A 125 6.87 -3.02 -0.38
N LEU A 126 6.14 -2.19 -1.13
CA LEU A 126 4.69 -2.08 -1.05
C LEU A 126 4.00 -3.41 -1.39
N GLY A 127 4.45 -4.10 -2.44
CA GLY A 127 3.92 -5.41 -2.79
C GLY A 127 4.18 -6.47 -1.72
N LEU A 128 5.32 -6.41 -1.04
CA LEU A 128 5.60 -7.27 0.11
C LEU A 128 4.66 -6.98 1.28
N VAL A 129 4.40 -5.71 1.61
CA VAL A 129 3.46 -5.34 2.67
C VAL A 129 2.06 -5.89 2.39
N VAL A 130 1.55 -5.70 1.16
CA VAL A 130 0.24 -6.26 0.79
C VAL A 130 0.26 -7.78 0.77
N THR A 131 1.33 -8.42 0.30
CA THR A 131 1.45 -9.89 0.33
C THR A 131 1.39 -10.43 1.75
N VAL A 132 2.01 -9.74 2.71
CA VAL A 132 1.96 -10.15 4.14
C VAL A 132 0.55 -10.01 4.69
N HIS A 133 -0.18 -8.97 4.31
CA HIS A 133 -1.60 -8.81 4.63
C HIS A 133 -2.43 -10.01 4.12
N GLU A 134 -2.33 -10.33 2.84
CA GLU A 134 -3.06 -11.46 2.23
C GLU A 134 -2.64 -12.80 2.86
N CYS A 135 -1.35 -12.97 3.16
CA CYS A 135 -0.83 -14.12 3.88
C CYS A 135 -1.50 -14.28 5.26
N GLY A 136 -1.89 -13.19 5.92
CA GLY A 136 -2.63 -13.22 7.18
C GLY A 136 -3.96 -13.96 7.04
N HIS A 137 -4.82 -13.52 6.12
CA HIS A 137 -6.10 -14.17 5.84
C HIS A 137 -5.90 -15.63 5.40
N PHE A 138 -4.95 -15.86 4.49
CA PHE A 138 -4.65 -17.18 3.97
C PHE A 138 -4.22 -18.14 5.08
N ALA A 139 -3.28 -17.73 5.93
CA ALA A 139 -2.79 -18.53 7.04
C ALA A 139 -3.91 -18.82 8.04
N ALA A 140 -4.69 -17.82 8.44
CA ALA A 140 -5.80 -18.01 9.37
C ALA A 140 -6.89 -18.94 8.82
N ALA A 141 -7.20 -18.86 7.52
CA ALA A 141 -8.14 -19.76 6.89
C ALA A 141 -7.61 -21.20 6.85
N ARG A 142 -6.35 -21.39 6.43
CA ARG A 142 -5.74 -22.72 6.31
C ARG A 142 -5.55 -23.41 7.66
N LEU A 143 -5.19 -22.67 8.71
CA LEU A 143 -5.08 -23.19 10.08
C LEU A 143 -6.44 -23.66 10.64
N GLN A 144 -7.53 -23.05 10.20
CA GLN A 144 -8.90 -23.43 10.55
C GLN A 144 -9.53 -24.43 9.56
N ASN A 145 -8.73 -24.99 8.64
CA ASN A 145 -9.19 -25.90 7.58
C ASN A 145 -10.30 -25.32 6.68
N ILE A 146 -10.39 -24.00 6.56
CA ILE A 146 -11.32 -23.32 5.66
C ILE A 146 -10.81 -23.44 4.22
N HIS A 147 -11.73 -23.63 3.28
CA HIS A 147 -11.40 -23.72 1.86
C HIS A 147 -11.03 -22.35 1.29
N VAL A 148 -9.94 -22.33 0.54
CA VAL A 148 -9.46 -21.16 -0.22
C VAL A 148 -9.31 -21.62 -1.66
N SER A 149 -9.86 -20.86 -2.61
CA SER A 149 -9.82 -21.21 -4.03
C SER A 149 -8.58 -20.63 -4.70
N LYS A 150 -8.28 -19.35 -4.47
CA LYS A 150 -7.17 -18.63 -5.10
C LYS A 150 -6.40 -17.77 -4.09
N PHE A 151 -5.07 -17.77 -4.18
CA PHE A 151 -4.18 -16.85 -3.49
C PHE A 151 -3.40 -16.09 -4.56
N SER A 152 -3.64 -14.79 -4.67
CA SER A 152 -2.97 -13.95 -5.67
C SER A 152 -2.13 -12.87 -5.04
N VAL A 153 -0.92 -12.70 -5.57
CA VAL A 153 -0.07 -11.54 -5.33
C VAL A 153 -0.15 -10.63 -6.55
N GLY A 154 -0.60 -9.40 -6.33
CA GLY A 154 -0.77 -8.37 -7.34
C GLY A 154 -2.13 -8.34 -8.04
N PHE A 155 -2.28 -7.39 -8.96
CA PHE A 155 -3.43 -7.18 -9.83
C PHE A 155 -3.05 -7.20 -11.32
N GLY A 156 -4.06 -7.32 -12.19
CA GLY A 156 -3.91 -7.30 -13.65
C GLY A 156 -3.70 -8.68 -14.29
N PRO A 157 -3.10 -8.77 -15.49
CA PRO A 157 -2.89 -10.04 -16.16
C PRO A 157 -1.97 -10.96 -15.34
N CYS A 158 -2.31 -12.24 -15.33
CA CYS A 158 -1.50 -13.27 -14.66
C CYS A 158 -0.20 -13.48 -15.42
N VAL A 159 0.93 -13.37 -14.71
CA VAL A 159 2.28 -13.58 -15.25
C VAL A 159 2.71 -15.02 -14.98
N LEU A 160 2.46 -15.52 -13.76
CA LEU A 160 2.74 -16.88 -13.36
C LEU A 160 1.53 -17.47 -12.64
N ARG A 161 1.14 -18.68 -13.02
CA ARG A 161 0.04 -19.44 -12.39
C ARG A 161 0.56 -20.82 -11.99
N TYR A 162 0.26 -21.22 -10.77
CA TYR A 162 0.56 -22.55 -10.25
C TYR A 162 -0.69 -23.13 -9.58
N GLN A 163 -1.23 -24.20 -10.16
CA GLN A 163 -2.38 -24.90 -9.61
C GLN A 163 -1.92 -25.89 -8.54
N GLY A 164 -2.13 -25.55 -7.27
CA GLY A 164 -1.90 -26.46 -6.15
C GLY A 164 -3.01 -27.50 -6.00
N SER A 165 -2.86 -28.35 -4.96
CA SER A 165 -3.81 -29.44 -4.70
C SER A 165 -5.20 -28.96 -4.30
N LYS A 166 -5.33 -27.78 -3.68
CA LYS A 166 -6.60 -27.16 -3.27
C LYS A 166 -6.70 -25.67 -3.61
N VAL A 167 -5.57 -25.00 -3.74
CA VAL A 167 -5.45 -23.55 -3.92
C VAL A 167 -4.70 -23.28 -5.20
N GLU A 168 -5.19 -22.34 -6.00
CA GLU A 168 -4.45 -21.75 -7.11
C GLU A 168 -3.59 -20.59 -6.61
N TYR A 169 -2.30 -20.61 -6.95
CA TYR A 169 -1.38 -19.52 -6.66
C TYR A 169 -1.10 -18.73 -7.94
N SER A 170 -1.29 -17.41 -7.91
CA SER A 170 -1.02 -16.55 -9.07
C SER A 170 -0.17 -15.33 -8.70
N LEU A 171 0.85 -15.07 -9.52
CA LEU A 171 1.59 -13.81 -9.53
C LEU A 171 1.11 -12.97 -10.71
N ARG A 172 0.75 -11.73 -10.45
CA ARG A 172 0.24 -10.80 -11.47
C ARG A 172 1.19 -9.63 -11.71
N LEU A 173 0.98 -8.95 -12.82
CA LEU A 173 1.90 -7.93 -13.34
C LEU A 173 2.11 -6.76 -12.36
N PHE A 174 1.06 -6.28 -11.71
CA PHE A 174 1.16 -5.11 -10.83
C PHE A 174 1.26 -5.54 -9.37
N PRO A 175 2.35 -5.23 -8.65
CA PRO A 175 2.57 -5.70 -7.28
C PRO A 175 1.76 -4.96 -6.22
N PHE A 176 0.94 -3.97 -6.58
CA PHE A 176 0.23 -3.08 -5.66
C PHE A 176 -1.08 -3.67 -5.12
N GLY A 177 -1.06 -4.95 -4.73
CA GLY A 177 -2.30 -5.66 -4.48
C GLY A 177 -2.17 -7.14 -4.20
N GLY A 178 -3.31 -7.75 -3.99
CA GLY A 178 -3.47 -9.18 -3.85
C GLY A 178 -4.91 -9.50 -3.49
N PHE A 179 -5.25 -10.78 -3.45
CA PHE A 179 -6.48 -11.22 -2.83
C PHE A 179 -6.40 -12.69 -2.45
N VAL A 180 -7.13 -13.04 -1.40
CA VAL A 180 -7.51 -14.41 -1.05
C VAL A 180 -8.96 -14.64 -1.44
N ALA A 181 -9.19 -15.47 -2.45
CA ALA A 181 -10.55 -15.83 -2.86
C ALA A 181 -11.03 -17.03 -2.06
N PHE A 182 -12.22 -16.89 -1.49
CA PHE A 182 -12.97 -17.98 -0.87
C PHE A 182 -13.97 -18.53 -1.89
N PRO A 183 -14.23 -19.85 -1.91
CA PRO A 183 -15.31 -20.38 -2.74
C PRO A 183 -16.64 -19.76 -2.30
N GLU A 184 -17.35 -19.12 -3.24
CA GLU A 184 -18.71 -18.62 -3.03
C GLU A 184 -19.74 -19.69 -3.41
N GLU A 185 -20.99 -19.46 -2.99
CA GLU A 185 -22.13 -20.38 -3.17
C GLU A 185 -22.46 -20.69 -4.65
N LYS A 186 -21.92 -19.93 -5.63
CA LYS A 186 -22.15 -20.16 -7.06
C LYS A 186 -20.86 -20.14 -7.88
N GLY A 187 -20.61 -21.26 -8.55
CA GLY A 187 -19.45 -21.52 -9.40
C GLY A 187 -19.54 -20.83 -10.76
N ASP A 188 -19.47 -19.51 -10.78
CA ASP A 188 -19.55 -18.75 -12.04
C ASP A 188 -18.17 -18.44 -12.64
N GLU A 189 -17.07 -18.77 -11.96
CA GLU A 189 -15.71 -18.57 -12.45
C GLU A 189 -15.04 -19.88 -12.93
N GLU A 190 -14.58 -19.90 -14.19
CA GLU A 190 -13.81 -21.02 -14.76
C GLU A 190 -12.62 -21.41 -13.87
N GLY A 191 -12.60 -22.67 -13.44
CA GLY A 191 -11.50 -23.27 -12.67
C GLY A 191 -11.66 -23.26 -11.14
N VAL A 192 -12.77 -22.75 -10.59
CA VAL A 192 -13.08 -22.88 -9.17
C VAL A 192 -13.71 -24.26 -8.90
N ARG A 193 -13.21 -24.97 -7.89
CA ARG A 193 -13.81 -26.25 -7.47
C ARG A 193 -15.14 -26.00 -6.79
N GLU A 194 -16.14 -26.77 -7.19
CA GLU A 194 -17.47 -26.75 -6.60
C GLU A 194 -17.46 -27.50 -5.26
N TYR A 195 -17.98 -26.84 -4.22
CA TYR A 195 -18.20 -27.41 -2.91
C TYR A 195 -19.70 -27.49 -2.66
N ALA A 196 -20.14 -28.47 -1.86
CA ALA A 196 -21.55 -28.51 -1.45
C ALA A 196 -21.90 -27.23 -0.67
N GLU A 197 -23.08 -26.66 -0.92
CA GLU A 197 -23.55 -25.43 -0.27
C GLU A 197 -23.50 -25.53 1.27
N ASP A 198 -23.73 -26.73 1.82
CA ASP A 198 -23.72 -27.00 3.26
C ASP A 198 -22.33 -27.36 3.83
N ASP A 199 -21.24 -27.26 3.06
CA ASP A 199 -19.90 -27.66 3.54
C ASP A 199 -19.48 -26.77 4.73
N PRO A 200 -19.24 -27.35 5.93
CA PRO A 200 -18.91 -26.58 7.13
C PRO A 200 -17.57 -25.84 7.04
N ASN A 201 -16.74 -26.18 6.07
CA ASN A 201 -15.43 -25.57 5.82
C ASN A 201 -15.48 -24.41 4.82
N LEU A 202 -16.66 -24.03 4.32
CA LEU A 202 -16.84 -22.75 3.62
C LEU A 202 -16.79 -21.62 4.64
N LEU A 203 -16.14 -20.50 4.31
CA LEU A 203 -16.06 -19.34 5.20
C LEU A 203 -17.47 -18.88 5.60
N ASN A 204 -18.40 -18.92 4.65
CA ASN A 204 -19.81 -18.62 4.84
C ASN A 204 -20.58 -19.66 5.68
N ASN A 205 -20.05 -20.82 6.02
CA ASN A 205 -20.75 -21.74 6.94
C ASN A 205 -20.12 -21.77 8.33
N ARG A 206 -19.02 -21.04 8.53
CA ARG A 206 -18.30 -21.01 9.79
C ARG A 206 -18.98 -20.13 10.86
N PRO A 207 -18.82 -20.48 12.15
CA PRO A 207 -19.19 -19.61 13.26
C PRO A 207 -18.61 -18.19 13.12
N ILE A 208 -19.28 -17.20 13.73
CA ILE A 208 -18.85 -15.79 13.68
C ILE A 208 -17.40 -15.63 14.16
N LYS A 209 -16.98 -16.38 15.18
CA LYS A 209 -15.63 -16.30 15.76
C LYS A 209 -14.55 -16.67 14.75
N ASP A 210 -14.76 -17.75 14.01
CA ASP A 210 -13.82 -18.26 13.01
C ASP A 210 -13.72 -17.30 11.83
N ARG A 211 -14.86 -16.77 11.37
CA ARG A 211 -14.91 -15.73 10.33
C ARG A 211 -14.20 -14.47 10.78
N PHE A 212 -14.46 -14.00 12.00
CA PHE A 212 -13.82 -12.83 12.60
C PHE A 212 -12.30 -13.01 12.66
N LEU A 213 -11.81 -14.20 13.04
CA LEU A 213 -10.38 -14.49 13.07
C LEU A 213 -9.76 -14.44 11.66
N VAL A 214 -10.41 -15.02 10.65
CA VAL A 214 -9.91 -14.97 9.26
C VAL A 214 -9.87 -13.53 8.74
N ILE A 215 -10.95 -12.76 8.93
CA ILE A 215 -11.07 -11.40 8.40
C ILE A 215 -10.13 -10.43 9.14
N SER A 216 -9.92 -10.58 10.45
CA SER A 216 -8.98 -9.73 11.18
C SER A 216 -7.50 -10.11 10.96
N ALA A 217 -7.22 -11.31 10.44
CA ALA A 217 -5.86 -11.82 10.34
C ALA A 217 -4.95 -10.99 9.42
N GLY A 218 -5.48 -10.38 8.36
CA GLY A 218 -4.69 -9.49 7.50
C GLY A 218 -4.22 -8.23 8.23
N VAL A 219 -5.12 -7.59 9.00
CA VAL A 219 -4.78 -6.44 9.87
C VAL A 219 -3.73 -6.83 10.91
N VAL A 220 -3.92 -7.99 11.56
CA VAL A 220 -2.97 -8.50 12.55
C VAL A 220 -1.61 -8.80 11.91
N ALA A 221 -1.57 -9.38 10.71
CA ALA A 221 -0.32 -9.67 10.01
C ALA A 221 0.50 -8.41 9.72
N ASN A 222 -0.15 -7.31 9.29
CA ASN A 222 0.53 -6.03 9.09
C ASN A 222 1.08 -5.45 10.40
N MET A 223 0.32 -5.53 11.49
CA MET A 223 0.78 -5.08 12.80
C MET A 223 1.97 -5.91 13.30
N VAL A 224 1.94 -7.23 13.10
CA VAL A 224 3.05 -8.14 13.41
C VAL A 224 4.28 -7.82 12.57
N MET A 225 4.11 -7.52 11.27
CA MET A 225 5.22 -7.14 10.40
C MET A 225 5.85 -5.81 10.83
N ALA A 226 5.03 -4.78 11.11
CA ALA A 226 5.51 -3.50 11.60
C ALA A 226 6.29 -3.66 12.92
N PHE A 227 5.74 -4.43 13.86
CA PHE A 227 6.40 -4.75 15.11
C PHE A 227 7.72 -5.51 14.88
N GLY A 228 7.73 -6.51 14.00
CA GLY A 228 8.93 -7.30 13.68
C GLY A 228 10.05 -6.46 13.07
N ILE A 229 9.73 -5.51 12.19
CA ILE A 229 10.71 -4.58 11.62
C ILE A 229 11.29 -3.68 12.72
N LEU A 230 10.44 -3.07 13.55
CA LEU A 230 10.86 -2.22 14.65
C LEU A 230 11.68 -3.00 15.69
N TRP A 231 11.32 -4.26 15.95
CA TRP A 231 12.06 -5.11 16.86
C TRP A 231 13.45 -5.45 16.32
N GLY A 232 13.55 -5.77 15.03
CA GLY A 232 14.83 -5.93 14.34
C GLY A 232 15.68 -4.66 14.40
N GLN A 233 15.08 -3.50 14.11
CA GLN A 233 15.77 -2.20 14.19
C GLN A 233 16.21 -1.88 15.62
N ALA A 234 15.39 -2.13 16.64
CA ALA A 234 15.75 -1.90 18.04
C ALA A 234 17.01 -2.67 18.45
N LEU A 235 17.19 -3.90 17.92
CA LEU A 235 18.39 -4.70 18.16
C LEU A 235 19.59 -4.15 17.37
N ASN A 236 19.39 -3.80 16.09
CA ASN A 236 20.42 -3.17 15.27
C ASN A 236 19.78 -2.46 14.06
N PRO A 237 20.08 -1.16 13.81
CA PRO A 237 21.09 -0.31 14.44
C PRO A 237 20.64 0.43 15.72
N GLY A 238 19.42 0.20 16.20
CA GLY A 238 18.74 0.96 17.24
C GLY A 238 17.55 1.72 16.66
N LEU A 239 16.66 2.19 17.55
CA LEU A 239 15.55 3.07 17.17
C LEU A 239 15.94 4.52 17.41
N MET A 240 15.57 5.41 16.49
CA MET A 240 15.64 6.84 16.73
C MET A 240 14.57 7.26 17.74
N GLN A 241 15.01 7.60 18.96
CA GLN A 241 14.16 8.18 19.97
C GLN A 241 14.29 9.69 19.95
N VAL A 242 13.13 10.35 20.00
CA VAL A 242 13.00 11.80 20.06
C VAL A 242 12.58 12.13 21.48
N THR A 243 13.48 12.75 22.23
CA THR A 243 13.22 13.21 23.61
C THR A 243 12.97 14.71 23.54
N TYR A 244 11.72 15.09 23.81
CA TYR A 244 11.35 16.49 23.88
C TYR A 244 11.92 17.11 25.16
N GLN A 245 12.35 18.35 25.04
CA GLN A 245 12.82 19.17 26.14
C GLN A 245 11.99 20.45 26.22
N PRO A 246 12.04 21.17 27.35
CA PRO A 246 11.34 22.42 27.47
C PRO A 246 11.79 23.44 26.43
N GLY A 247 10.83 24.20 25.92
CA GLY A 247 11.06 25.28 24.97
C GLY A 247 10.84 24.90 23.50
N VAL A 248 10.99 25.91 22.66
CA VAL A 248 10.67 25.87 21.22
C VAL A 248 11.82 26.47 20.44
N LYS A 249 12.30 25.74 19.43
CA LYS A 249 13.41 26.17 18.58
C LYS A 249 12.88 26.95 17.37
N VAL A 250 13.63 27.98 16.96
CA VAL A 250 13.37 28.75 15.73
C VAL A 250 14.31 28.29 14.61
N PRO A 251 13.92 27.28 13.80
CA PRO A 251 14.77 26.79 12.70
C PRO A 251 14.88 27.77 11.52
N GLU A 252 13.85 28.59 11.29
CA GLU A 252 13.76 29.43 10.10
C GLU A 252 12.93 30.67 10.40
N LEU A 253 13.35 31.80 9.81
CA LEU A 253 12.60 33.06 9.81
C LEU A 253 12.37 33.48 8.37
N ALA A 254 11.15 33.94 8.07
CA ALA A 254 10.87 34.55 6.78
C ALA A 254 11.71 35.83 6.61
N SER A 255 12.31 36.00 5.43
CA SER A 255 13.02 37.22 5.06
C SER A 255 12.10 38.42 5.19
N THR A 256 12.54 39.49 5.87
CA THR A 256 11.78 40.74 6.14
C THR A 256 10.59 40.59 7.10
N SER A 257 10.60 39.58 7.96
CA SER A 257 9.53 39.36 8.95
C SER A 257 9.63 40.28 10.18
N LEU A 258 8.49 40.46 10.87
CA LEU A 258 8.41 41.19 12.14
C LEU A 258 9.29 40.56 13.22
N ALA A 259 9.41 39.23 13.20
CA ALA A 259 10.32 38.54 14.09
C ALA A 259 11.77 38.91 13.85
N GLN A 260 12.20 38.97 12.58
CA GLN A 260 13.55 39.40 12.22
C GLN A 260 13.81 40.86 12.63
N SER A 261 12.86 41.78 12.37
CA SER A 261 13.01 43.19 12.76
C SER A 261 13.00 43.39 14.28
N SER A 262 12.36 42.50 15.02
CA SER A 262 12.35 42.51 16.49
C SER A 262 13.62 41.90 17.10
N GLY A 263 14.52 41.37 16.27
CA GLY A 263 15.82 40.85 16.70
C GLY A 263 15.86 39.36 17.01
N LEU A 264 14.85 38.57 16.61
CA LEU A 264 14.93 37.10 16.62
C LEU A 264 15.90 36.61 15.55
N VAL A 265 16.60 35.52 15.85
CA VAL A 265 17.60 34.92 14.97
C VAL A 265 17.34 33.40 14.88
N VAL A 266 17.80 32.80 13.78
CA VAL A 266 17.80 31.35 13.60
C VAL A 266 18.55 30.68 14.77
N ASP A 267 18.06 29.52 15.19
CA ASP A 267 18.52 28.74 16.34
C ASP A 267 18.25 29.36 17.73
N ASP A 268 17.49 30.46 17.82
CA ASP A 268 16.96 30.92 19.10
C ASP A 268 16.07 29.84 19.74
N MET A 269 16.21 29.69 21.06
CA MET A 269 15.41 28.78 21.86
C MET A 269 14.43 29.57 22.72
N ILE A 270 13.16 29.61 22.35
CA ILE A 270 12.11 30.26 23.14
C ILE A 270 11.82 29.38 24.36
N THR A 271 12.04 29.92 25.55
CA THR A 271 11.81 29.25 26.84
C THR A 271 10.53 29.71 27.52
N GLY A 272 10.00 30.87 27.15
CA GLY A 272 8.80 31.45 27.74
C GLY A 272 8.07 32.40 26.80
N ILE A 273 6.79 32.66 27.09
CA ILE A 273 5.97 33.65 26.39
C ILE A 273 5.12 34.42 27.40
N ASN A 274 5.20 35.74 27.38
CA ASN A 274 4.54 36.66 28.32
C ASN A 274 4.80 36.32 29.80
N GLY A 275 6.02 35.87 30.12
CA GLY A 275 6.41 35.48 31.49
C GLY A 275 5.93 34.10 31.93
N GLU A 276 5.23 33.34 31.07
CA GLU A 276 4.91 31.94 31.31
C GLU A 276 5.96 31.02 30.66
N GLU A 277 6.52 30.09 31.44
CA GLU A 277 7.44 29.08 30.91
C GLU A 277 6.73 28.13 29.94
N LEU A 278 7.50 27.67 28.96
CA LEU A 278 7.06 26.68 27.97
C LEU A 278 7.42 25.27 28.44
N GLY A 279 6.45 24.36 28.31
CA GLY A 279 6.66 22.93 28.51
C GLY A 279 7.40 22.28 27.34
N GLU A 280 7.16 20.99 27.16
CA GLU A 280 7.84 20.15 26.16
C GLU A 280 6.93 19.86 24.96
N GLY A 281 7.55 19.53 23.83
CA GLY A 281 6.84 18.95 22.68
C GLY A 281 5.94 19.91 21.92
N ASP A 282 4.99 19.35 21.18
CA ASP A 282 4.12 20.10 20.28
C ASP A 282 3.16 21.04 21.05
N GLU A 283 2.83 20.73 22.31
CA GLU A 283 2.00 21.59 23.16
C GLU A 283 2.67 22.95 23.43
N ALA A 284 3.98 22.95 23.61
CA ALA A 284 4.75 24.19 23.75
C ALA A 284 4.72 25.02 22.47
N VAL A 285 4.84 24.37 21.30
CA VAL A 285 4.73 25.02 19.99
C VAL A 285 3.34 25.62 19.80
N ASP A 286 2.30 24.84 20.06
CA ASP A 286 0.90 25.27 19.94
C ASP A 286 0.60 26.44 20.88
N LYS A 287 1.15 26.44 22.10
CA LYS A 287 1.00 27.55 23.06
C LYS A 287 1.59 28.85 22.48
N VAL A 288 2.80 28.80 21.93
CA VAL A 288 3.45 29.97 21.30
C VAL A 288 2.63 30.45 20.09
N VAL A 289 2.26 29.53 19.19
CA VAL A 289 1.49 29.86 17.97
C VAL A 289 0.14 30.46 18.32
N ASN A 290 -0.61 29.86 19.24
CA ASN A 290 -1.95 30.32 19.61
C ASN A 290 -1.91 31.68 20.31
N THR A 291 -0.90 31.93 21.16
CA THR A 291 -0.72 33.22 21.84
C THR A 291 -0.43 34.35 20.84
N ILE A 292 0.45 34.09 19.86
CA ILE A 292 0.77 35.05 18.80
C ILE A 292 -0.46 35.33 17.93
N ARG A 293 -1.17 34.26 17.51
CA ARG A 293 -2.37 34.39 16.68
C ARG A 293 -3.50 35.15 17.37
N ALA A 294 -3.63 35.00 18.68
CA ALA A 294 -4.63 35.67 19.52
C ALA A 294 -4.25 37.11 19.92
N SER A 295 -3.04 37.58 19.58
CA SER A 295 -2.51 38.88 19.98
C SER A 295 -2.18 39.80 18.78
N PRO A 296 -3.11 40.02 17.82
CA PRO A 296 -2.87 40.98 16.76
C PRO A 296 -2.71 42.39 17.36
N ASP A 297 -1.72 43.13 16.86
CA ASP A 297 -1.38 44.50 17.22
C ASP A 297 -1.07 44.73 18.71
N LYS A 298 -0.81 43.67 19.48
CA LYS A 298 -0.43 43.70 20.89
C LYS A 298 0.99 43.19 21.07
N ASP A 299 1.73 43.81 21.98
CA ASP A 299 3.09 43.39 22.29
C ASP A 299 3.09 42.02 22.98
N VAL A 300 3.85 41.08 22.42
CA VAL A 300 4.09 39.74 22.96
C VAL A 300 5.55 39.63 23.31
N THR A 301 5.85 39.29 24.56
CA THR A 301 7.23 39.14 25.04
C THR A 301 7.63 37.68 24.96
N LEU A 302 8.74 37.40 24.27
CA LEU A 302 9.32 36.07 24.12
C LEU A 302 10.58 35.98 24.95
N ASP A 303 10.57 35.12 25.96
CA ASP A 303 11.76 34.80 26.73
C ASP A 303 12.51 33.69 26.00
N LEU A 304 13.79 33.91 25.72
CA LEU A 304 14.56 33.01 24.89
C LEU A 304 16.02 32.89 25.33
N ARG A 305 16.66 31.83 24.89
CA ARG A 305 18.06 31.52 25.16
C ARG A 305 18.84 31.50 23.85
N ARG A 306 19.73 32.47 23.66
CA ARG A 306 20.63 32.56 22.51
C ARG A 306 22.05 32.22 22.93
N SER A 307 22.64 31.19 22.31
CA SER A 307 23.99 30.70 22.67
C SER A 307 24.16 30.47 24.19
N GLY A 308 23.11 29.97 24.85
CA GLY A 308 23.10 29.69 26.29
C GLY A 308 22.80 30.89 27.20
N LYS A 309 22.73 32.13 26.68
CA LYS A 309 22.43 33.33 27.47
C LYS A 309 20.93 33.64 27.45
N PRO A 310 20.29 33.92 28.59
CA PRO A 310 18.89 34.33 28.63
C PRO A 310 18.75 35.76 28.08
N MET A 311 17.71 35.97 27.29
CA MET A 311 17.33 37.27 26.75
C MET A 311 15.81 37.30 26.54
N SER A 312 15.26 38.49 26.37
CA SER A 312 13.83 38.68 26.11
C SER A 312 13.65 39.59 24.91
N VAL A 313 12.74 39.22 24.01
CA VAL A 313 12.45 39.95 22.78
C VAL A 313 10.95 40.21 22.72
N THR A 314 10.57 41.49 22.60
CA THR A 314 9.18 41.88 22.41
C THR A 314 8.89 41.98 20.92
N VAL A 315 7.85 41.28 20.47
CA VAL A 315 7.36 41.29 19.09
C VAL A 315 5.91 41.73 19.10
N ARG A 316 5.53 42.59 18.15
CA ARG A 316 4.13 42.98 17.93
C ARG A 316 3.59 42.27 16.69
N PRO A 317 2.74 41.24 16.81
CA PRO A 317 2.16 40.53 15.67
C PRO A 317 1.26 41.44 14.84
N GLU A 318 1.35 41.34 13.52
CA GLU A 318 0.48 42.09 12.60
C GLU A 318 -0.66 41.20 12.11
N ALA A 319 -1.85 41.77 11.97
CA ALA A 319 -3.02 41.09 11.42
C ALA A 319 -2.94 41.04 9.88
N ALA A 320 -2.81 39.85 9.31
CA ALA A 320 -2.72 39.66 7.86
C ALA A 320 -4.11 39.67 7.17
N GLY A 321 -4.92 40.71 7.41
CA GLY A 321 -6.25 40.90 6.82
C GLY A 321 -7.35 39.94 7.28
N ASP A 322 -6.99 38.83 7.93
CA ASP A 322 -7.86 37.80 8.51
C ASP A 322 -8.09 37.96 10.01
N GLY A 323 -7.54 39.03 10.61
CA GLY A 323 -7.57 39.27 12.06
C GLY A 323 -6.65 38.38 12.88
N VAL A 324 -5.81 37.55 12.23
CA VAL A 324 -4.90 36.63 12.90
C VAL A 324 -3.50 37.24 12.99
N GLY A 325 -2.95 37.33 14.20
CA GLY A 325 -1.60 37.81 14.42
C GLY A 325 -0.53 36.89 13.81
N ARG A 326 0.43 37.46 13.07
CA ARG A 326 1.55 36.72 12.48
C ARG A 326 2.86 37.48 12.68
N ILE A 327 3.95 36.75 12.90
CA ILE A 327 5.30 37.33 13.05
C ILE A 327 6.34 36.75 12.10
N GLY A 328 5.97 35.78 11.24
CA GLY A 328 6.82 35.26 10.17
C GLY A 328 7.95 34.33 10.62
N ILE A 329 7.72 33.49 11.64
CA ILE A 329 8.67 32.45 12.08
C ILE A 329 8.11 31.04 11.88
N GLN A 330 9.00 30.10 11.61
CA GLN A 330 8.71 28.69 11.76
C GLN A 330 9.19 28.22 13.13
N LEU A 331 8.43 27.34 13.78
CA LEU A 331 8.71 26.82 15.10
C LEU A 331 8.79 25.30 15.04
N LEU A 332 9.74 24.74 15.79
CA LEU A 332 9.86 23.30 16.03
C LEU A 332 9.99 23.06 17.52
N ALA A 333 9.37 21.97 18.01
CA ALA A 333 9.55 21.54 19.38
C ALA A 333 11.04 21.29 19.66
N ASN A 334 11.52 21.71 20.84
CA ASN A 334 12.87 21.39 21.26
C ASN A 334 12.97 19.88 21.50
N ALA A 335 13.82 19.20 20.72
CA ALA A 335 13.94 17.76 20.80
C ALA A 335 15.34 17.29 20.42
N ASP A 336 15.89 16.41 21.28
CA ASP A 336 17.10 15.68 20.98
C ASP A 336 16.77 14.35 20.31
N LYS A 337 17.60 13.98 19.33
CA LYS A 337 17.46 12.73 18.58
C LYS A 337 18.63 11.83 18.90
N GLU A 338 18.34 10.70 19.53
CA GLU A 338 19.35 9.71 19.88
C GLU A 338 18.98 8.35 19.30
N VAL A 339 19.98 7.63 18.79
CA VAL A 339 19.81 6.23 18.36
C VAL A 339 20.03 5.35 19.59
N VAL A 340 18.95 4.76 20.09
CA VAL A 340 19.00 3.89 21.25
C VAL A 340 18.95 2.44 20.78
N LYS A 341 19.96 1.65 21.17
CA LYS A 341 20.00 0.21 20.93
C LYS A 341 19.43 -0.55 22.12
N ALA A 342 18.70 -1.61 21.83
CA ALA A 342 18.21 -2.53 22.84
C ALA A 342 19.36 -3.28 23.51
N SER A 343 19.25 -3.45 24.82
CA SER A 343 20.20 -4.24 25.62
C SER A 343 20.08 -5.75 25.38
N GLY A 344 18.95 -6.21 24.83
CA GLY A 344 18.70 -7.60 24.46
C GLY A 344 17.34 -7.81 23.78
N LEU A 345 16.98 -9.07 23.50
CA LEU A 345 15.75 -9.42 22.77
C LEU A 345 14.46 -8.91 23.44
N LEU A 346 14.33 -9.09 24.76
CA LEU A 346 13.14 -8.68 25.50
C LEU A 346 13.03 -7.15 25.62
N ASP A 347 14.15 -6.47 25.86
CA ASP A 347 14.19 -5.00 25.89
C ASP A 347 13.85 -4.42 24.50
N GLY A 348 14.40 -5.02 23.43
CA GLY A 348 14.06 -4.66 22.06
C GLY A 348 12.58 -4.86 21.75
N ALA A 349 11.96 -5.92 22.26
CA ALA A 349 10.52 -6.13 22.11
C ALA A 349 9.74 -5.03 22.83
N GLY A 350 10.15 -4.67 24.06
CA GLY A 350 9.56 -3.56 24.81
C GLY A 350 9.70 -2.21 24.09
N MET A 351 10.86 -1.92 23.51
CA MET A 351 11.10 -0.74 22.69
C MET A 351 10.21 -0.73 21.45
N ALA A 352 10.17 -1.83 20.69
CA ALA A 352 9.35 -1.97 19.50
C ALA A 352 7.85 -1.86 19.80
N SER A 353 7.37 -2.42 20.92
CA SER A 353 5.98 -2.28 21.35
C SER A 353 5.62 -0.83 21.64
N ARG A 354 6.48 -0.09 22.37
CA ARG A 354 6.27 1.33 22.65
C ARG A 354 6.26 2.17 21.37
N GLU A 355 7.20 1.92 20.48
CA GLU A 355 7.29 2.66 19.21
C GLU A 355 6.13 2.32 18.27
N THR A 356 5.74 1.05 18.17
CA THR A 356 4.54 0.62 17.43
C THR A 356 3.31 1.34 17.97
N ALA A 357 3.10 1.34 19.29
CA ALA A 357 1.96 2.02 19.91
C ALA A 357 1.97 3.54 19.66
N LYS A 358 3.15 4.17 19.72
CA LYS A 358 3.32 5.60 19.40
C LYS A 358 2.94 5.89 17.95
N LEU A 359 3.48 5.14 17.00
CA LEU A 359 3.18 5.31 15.57
C LEU A 359 1.71 5.00 15.26
N THR A 360 1.12 3.96 15.86
CA THR A 360 -0.31 3.67 15.71
C THR A 360 -1.17 4.82 16.24
N LYS A 361 -0.86 5.39 17.41
CA LYS A 361 -1.57 6.58 17.92
C LYS A 361 -1.45 7.77 16.98
N LEU A 362 -0.26 8.02 16.42
CA LEU A 362 -0.03 9.09 15.45
C LEU A 362 -0.91 8.92 14.21
N VAL A 363 -0.94 7.70 13.64
CA VAL A 363 -1.77 7.35 12.48
C VAL A 363 -3.26 7.49 12.80
N LEU A 364 -3.72 6.97 13.94
CA LEU A 364 -5.12 7.09 14.37
C LEU A 364 -5.54 8.56 14.56
N ASN A 365 -4.67 9.38 15.16
CA ASN A 365 -4.93 10.81 15.32
C ASN A 365 -4.97 11.55 13.98
N GLY A 366 -4.05 11.24 13.07
CA GLY A 366 -4.03 11.77 11.71
C GLY A 366 -5.30 11.40 10.93
N PHE A 367 -5.71 10.13 11.03
CA PHE A 367 -6.94 9.63 10.41
C PHE A 367 -8.20 10.26 11.03
N GLY A 368 -8.26 10.40 12.35
CA GLY A 368 -9.35 11.08 13.05
C GLY A 368 -9.50 12.54 12.59
N LYS A 369 -8.39 13.27 12.46
CA LYS A 369 -8.40 14.64 11.89
C LYS A 369 -8.91 14.64 10.44
N LEU A 370 -8.58 13.61 9.64
CA LEU A 370 -9.08 13.50 8.27
C LEU A 370 -10.59 13.21 8.21
N LEU A 371 -11.13 12.39 9.12
CA LEU A 371 -12.56 12.09 9.18
C LEU A 371 -13.39 13.29 9.65
N PHE A 372 -12.97 13.95 10.73
CA PHE A 372 -13.77 15.04 11.32
C PHE A 372 -13.48 16.42 10.71
N ASN A 373 -12.27 16.64 10.18
CA ASN A 373 -11.83 17.91 9.59
C ASN A 373 -11.33 17.72 8.13
N PHE A 374 -12.13 17.04 7.30
CA PHE A 374 -11.73 16.63 5.94
C PHE A 374 -11.26 17.79 5.05
N GLN A 375 -12.02 18.89 4.99
CA GLN A 375 -11.70 20.05 4.13
C GLN A 375 -10.30 20.63 4.39
N GLN A 376 -9.83 20.58 5.64
CA GLN A 376 -8.52 21.13 6.02
C GLN A 376 -7.37 20.12 5.88
N ASN A 377 -7.68 18.83 5.69
CA ASN A 377 -6.68 17.76 5.73
C ASN A 377 -6.64 16.91 4.45
N VAL A 378 -7.61 17.04 3.54
CA VAL A 378 -7.62 16.34 2.25
C VAL A 378 -6.38 16.67 1.42
N ASP A 379 -5.83 17.88 1.53
CA ASP A 379 -4.63 18.29 0.81
C ASP A 379 -3.37 17.56 1.26
N LYS A 380 -3.35 17.11 2.52
CA LYS A 380 -2.28 16.34 3.15
C LYS A 380 -2.35 14.85 2.83
N LEU A 381 -3.47 14.37 2.29
CA LEU A 381 -3.59 12.98 1.86
C LEU A 381 -2.72 12.74 0.62
N SER A 382 -1.82 11.77 0.73
CA SER A 382 -0.99 11.29 -0.37
C SER A 382 -1.79 10.31 -1.21
N GLY A 383 -1.90 10.54 -2.51
CA GLY A 383 -2.44 9.54 -3.42
C GLY A 383 -1.40 8.46 -3.77
N PRO A 384 -1.77 7.50 -4.63
CA PRO A 384 -0.90 6.37 -4.98
C PRO A 384 0.45 6.77 -5.59
N ILE A 385 0.48 7.86 -6.38
CA ILE A 385 1.70 8.35 -7.03
C ILE A 385 2.60 9.01 -5.98
N ALA A 386 2.04 9.84 -5.10
CA ALA A 386 2.78 10.44 -4.00
C ALA A 386 3.36 9.38 -3.04
N ILE A 387 2.66 8.27 -2.78
CA ILE A 387 3.17 7.18 -1.94
C ILE A 387 4.43 6.56 -2.57
N ILE A 388 4.42 6.26 -3.88
CA ILE A 388 5.59 5.72 -4.57
C ILE A 388 6.73 6.74 -4.60
N ALA A 389 6.44 8.02 -4.84
CA ALA A 389 7.45 9.07 -4.87
C ALA A 389 8.11 9.27 -3.49
N ASN A 390 7.31 9.34 -2.43
CA ASN A 390 7.81 9.43 -1.06
C ASN A 390 8.62 8.18 -0.70
N GLY A 391 8.12 6.98 -0.99
CA GLY A 391 8.85 5.74 -0.74
C GLY A 391 10.17 5.65 -1.52
N ALA A 392 10.20 6.14 -2.76
CA ALA A 392 11.42 6.20 -3.57
C ALA A 392 12.47 7.12 -2.94
N GLN A 393 12.06 8.23 -2.30
CA GLN A 393 12.97 9.08 -1.54
C GLN A 393 13.56 8.32 -0.33
N TYR A 394 12.74 7.61 0.45
CA TYR A 394 13.23 6.79 1.58
C TYR A 394 14.16 5.65 1.12
N SER A 395 13.88 5.04 -0.03
CA SER A 395 14.70 3.99 -0.63
C SER A 395 16.08 4.48 -1.09
N ARG A 396 16.20 5.75 -1.52
CA ARG A 396 17.48 6.34 -1.95
C ARG A 396 18.43 6.61 -0.78
N ASN A 397 17.90 6.85 0.41
CA ASN A 397 18.72 7.21 1.56
C ASN A 397 19.48 6.00 2.08
N ASN A 398 18.77 5.04 2.71
CA ASN A 398 19.34 3.85 3.32
C ASN A 398 18.25 2.78 3.55
N LEU A 399 18.66 1.53 3.82
CA LEU A 399 17.73 0.45 4.16
C LEU A 399 16.90 0.77 5.42
N TYR A 400 17.49 1.47 6.41
CA TYR A 400 16.77 1.88 7.62
C TYR A 400 15.53 2.73 7.30
N ASP A 401 15.67 3.68 6.38
CA ASP A 401 14.60 4.59 5.97
C ASP A 401 13.51 3.85 5.18
N LEU A 402 13.90 2.93 4.30
CA LEU A 402 12.94 2.06 3.59
C LEU A 402 12.15 1.18 4.56
N LEU A 403 12.82 0.60 5.56
CA LEU A 403 12.17 -0.20 6.60
C LEU A 403 11.22 0.67 7.46
N GLN A 404 11.61 1.89 7.79
CA GLN A 404 10.75 2.84 8.49
C GLN A 404 9.50 3.19 7.66
N PHE A 405 9.67 3.40 6.35
CA PHE A 405 8.55 3.59 5.42
C PHE A 405 7.62 2.36 5.42
N MET A 406 8.18 1.14 5.36
CA MET A 406 7.38 -0.08 5.46
C MET A 406 6.61 -0.20 6.77
N VAL A 407 7.19 0.19 7.91
CA VAL A 407 6.51 0.22 9.22
C VAL A 407 5.30 1.15 9.16
N ILE A 408 5.49 2.38 8.68
CA ILE A 408 4.41 3.37 8.57
C ILE A 408 3.31 2.88 7.62
N VAL A 409 3.67 2.31 6.47
CA VAL A 409 2.69 1.77 5.51
C VAL A 409 1.93 0.58 6.12
N ASN A 410 2.59 -0.34 6.82
CA ASN A 410 1.93 -1.45 7.49
C ASN A 410 0.89 -0.98 8.52
N ILE A 411 1.28 -0.02 9.37
CA ILE A 411 0.37 0.54 10.38
C ILE A 411 -0.78 1.30 9.71
N ASN A 412 -0.51 2.09 8.67
CA ASN A 412 -1.55 2.77 7.90
C ASN A 412 -2.55 1.79 7.27
N LEU A 413 -2.05 0.73 6.63
CA LEU A 413 -2.88 -0.29 6.00
C LEU A 413 -3.70 -1.05 7.04
N ALA A 414 -3.12 -1.39 8.18
CA ALA A 414 -3.83 -1.99 9.31
C ALA A 414 -4.95 -1.08 9.84
N VAL A 415 -4.66 0.20 10.05
CA VAL A 415 -5.65 1.18 10.54
C VAL A 415 -6.78 1.35 9.53
N ILE A 416 -6.46 1.60 8.26
CA ILE A 416 -7.46 1.79 7.19
C ILE A 416 -8.33 0.54 7.04
N ASN A 417 -7.73 -0.66 7.02
CA ASN A 417 -8.48 -1.92 6.91
C ASN A 417 -9.24 -2.27 8.18
N THR A 418 -9.06 -1.57 9.31
CA THR A 418 -9.91 -1.72 10.50
C THR A 418 -11.17 -0.85 10.45
N VAL A 419 -11.17 0.21 9.64
CA VAL A 419 -12.31 1.15 9.55
C VAL A 419 -13.52 0.42 8.95
N PRO A 420 -14.75 0.66 9.45
CA PRO A 420 -15.97 0.05 8.94
C PRO A 420 -16.40 0.65 7.59
N LEU A 421 -15.53 0.56 6.58
CA LEU A 421 -15.79 0.97 5.20
C LEU A 421 -16.04 -0.27 4.34
N PRO A 422 -17.10 -0.27 3.50
CA PRO A 422 -17.36 -1.42 2.63
C PRO A 422 -16.26 -1.60 1.59
N GLY A 423 -15.94 -2.86 1.28
CA GLY A 423 -14.81 -3.22 0.41
C GLY A 423 -13.46 -3.34 1.15
N LEU A 424 -13.40 -3.06 2.45
CA LEU A 424 -12.26 -3.32 3.33
C LEU A 424 -12.62 -4.38 4.39
N ASP A 425 -11.61 -4.99 5.01
CA ASP A 425 -11.81 -6.00 6.08
C ASP A 425 -12.71 -5.50 7.20
N GLY A 426 -12.50 -4.26 7.65
CA GLY A 426 -13.27 -3.61 8.71
C GLY A 426 -14.75 -3.45 8.37
N GLY A 427 -15.10 -3.32 7.08
CA GLY A 427 -16.47 -3.37 6.60
C GLY A 427 -17.11 -4.73 6.87
N TYR A 428 -16.43 -5.82 6.50
CA TYR A 428 -16.89 -7.19 6.79
C TYR A 428 -16.95 -7.46 8.30
N LEU A 429 -15.96 -6.98 9.08
CA LEU A 429 -16.00 -7.06 10.54
C LEU A 429 -17.21 -6.32 11.11
N ALA A 430 -17.56 -5.14 10.58
CA ALA A 430 -18.75 -4.39 11.00
C ALA A 430 -20.05 -5.15 10.69
N LEU A 431 -20.12 -5.83 9.53
CA LEU A 431 -21.26 -6.68 9.18
C LEU A 431 -21.38 -7.89 10.13
N LEU A 432 -20.26 -8.52 10.50
CA LEU A 432 -20.23 -9.60 11.50
C LEU A 432 -20.65 -9.12 12.90
N LEU A 433 -20.25 -7.91 13.29
CA LEU A 433 -20.69 -7.30 14.53
C LEU A 433 -22.20 -7.05 14.51
N ALA A 434 -22.74 -6.55 13.40
CA ALA A 434 -24.19 -6.38 13.22
C ALA A 434 -24.95 -7.72 13.26
N GLU A 435 -24.39 -8.79 12.65
CA GLU A 435 -24.92 -10.15 12.75
C GLU A 435 -24.95 -10.65 14.20
N THR A 436 -23.87 -10.39 14.96
CA THR A 436 -23.76 -10.76 16.37
C THR A 436 -24.84 -10.07 17.21
N VAL A 437 -25.01 -8.75 17.03
CA VAL A 437 -26.04 -7.95 17.72
C VAL A 437 -27.44 -8.42 17.38
N ARG A 438 -27.66 -8.93 16.16
CA ARG A 438 -28.96 -9.43 15.68
C ARG A 438 -29.22 -10.90 16.03
N GLY A 439 -28.46 -11.47 16.96
CA GLY A 439 -28.64 -12.84 17.44
C GLY A 439 -28.18 -13.91 16.46
N GLY A 440 -27.13 -13.62 15.67
CA GLY A 440 -26.52 -14.58 14.74
C GLY A 440 -27.26 -14.73 13.41
N LYS A 441 -28.24 -13.86 13.13
CA LYS A 441 -28.95 -13.86 11.85
C LYS A 441 -28.14 -13.08 10.82
N ARG A 442 -27.70 -13.75 9.75
CA ARG A 442 -26.99 -13.15 8.61
C ARG A 442 -27.76 -12.06 7.91
N LEU A 443 -27.06 -11.01 7.49
CA LEU A 443 -27.65 -9.96 6.67
C LEU A 443 -28.15 -10.57 5.36
N PRO A 444 -29.34 -10.14 4.87
CA PRO A 444 -29.79 -10.58 3.58
C PRO A 444 -28.75 -10.18 2.54
N GLU A 445 -28.40 -11.12 1.66
CA GLU A 445 -27.33 -10.99 0.66
C GLU A 445 -27.47 -9.72 -0.18
N ASN A 446 -28.71 -9.32 -0.51
CA ASN A 446 -29.02 -8.08 -1.22
C ASN A 446 -28.50 -6.82 -0.49
N VAL A 447 -28.60 -6.78 0.84
CA VAL A 447 -28.14 -5.64 1.64
C VAL A 447 -26.63 -5.64 1.75
N GLU A 448 -26.02 -6.80 1.96
CA GLU A 448 -24.57 -6.94 1.99
C GLU A 448 -23.93 -6.56 0.65
N SER A 449 -24.47 -7.07 -0.47
CA SER A 449 -24.03 -6.72 -1.81
C SER A 449 -24.21 -5.22 -2.10
N ALA A 450 -25.34 -4.62 -1.70
CA ALA A 450 -25.57 -3.19 -1.89
C ALA A 450 -24.56 -2.34 -1.09
N ILE A 451 -24.30 -2.70 0.17
CA ILE A 451 -23.31 -2.04 1.02
C ILE A 451 -21.92 -2.14 0.39
N ASN A 452 -21.49 -3.34 0.00
CA ASN A 452 -20.18 -3.56 -0.60
C ASN A 452 -20.02 -2.82 -1.93
N GLN A 453 -20.99 -2.91 -2.84
CA GLN A 453 -20.96 -2.17 -4.12
C GLN A 453 -20.90 -0.65 -3.92
N SER A 454 -21.69 -0.12 -2.98
CA SER A 454 -21.68 1.31 -2.68
C SER A 454 -20.32 1.78 -2.14
N GLY A 455 -19.67 0.98 -1.27
CA GLY A 455 -18.33 1.29 -0.78
C GLY A 455 -17.26 1.16 -1.84
N PHE A 456 -17.29 0.11 -2.68
CA PHE A 456 -16.38 0.01 -3.82
C PHE A 456 -16.52 1.20 -4.77
N PHE A 457 -17.74 1.63 -5.07
CA PHE A 457 -17.97 2.83 -5.89
C PHE A 457 -17.39 4.09 -5.23
N LEU A 458 -17.61 4.28 -3.93
CA LEU A 458 -17.05 5.41 -3.18
C LEU A 458 -15.52 5.40 -3.20
N LEU A 459 -14.90 4.26 -2.90
CA LEU A 459 -13.44 4.10 -2.91
C LEU A 459 -12.86 4.32 -4.31
N PHE A 460 -13.56 3.87 -5.36
CA PHE A 460 -13.18 4.10 -6.75
C PHE A 460 -13.18 5.59 -7.11
N VAL A 461 -14.26 6.31 -6.77
CA VAL A 461 -14.35 7.76 -7.00
C VAL A 461 -13.27 8.52 -6.22
N LEU A 462 -13.05 8.16 -4.96
CA LEU A 462 -12.00 8.75 -4.13
C LEU A 462 -10.60 8.47 -4.72
N GLY A 463 -10.35 7.24 -5.15
CA GLY A 463 -9.10 6.84 -5.78
C GLY A 463 -8.79 7.64 -7.04
N ILE A 464 -9.78 7.79 -7.94
CA ILE A 464 -9.65 8.65 -9.13
C ILE A 464 -9.37 10.10 -8.73
N THR A 465 -10.11 10.62 -7.76
CA THR A 465 -9.94 12.02 -7.30
C THR A 465 -8.52 12.26 -6.81
N LEU A 466 -7.96 11.33 -6.03
CA LEU A 466 -6.59 11.43 -5.53
C LEU A 466 -5.55 11.27 -6.65
N LEU A 467 -5.78 10.38 -7.62
CA LEU A 467 -4.90 10.23 -8.77
C LEU A 467 -4.85 11.50 -9.63
N VAL A 468 -6.00 12.12 -9.89
CA VAL A 468 -6.07 13.40 -10.61
C VAL A 468 -5.37 14.51 -9.84
N LYS A 469 -5.60 14.59 -8.52
CA LYS A 469 -4.95 15.56 -7.64
C LYS A 469 -3.42 15.40 -7.64
N ASP A 470 -2.92 14.17 -7.50
CA ASP A 470 -1.49 13.88 -7.54
C ASP A 470 -0.89 14.24 -8.91
N SER A 471 -1.58 13.89 -9.99
CA SER A 471 -1.13 14.20 -11.36
C SER A 471 -1.07 15.70 -11.60
N ALA A 472 -2.06 16.45 -11.12
CA ALA A 472 -2.08 17.91 -11.22
C ALA A 472 -0.90 18.55 -10.47
N LYS A 473 -0.59 18.07 -9.26
CA LYS A 473 0.56 18.54 -8.47
C LYS A 473 1.92 18.27 -9.13
N LEU A 474 2.02 17.24 -9.97
CA LEU A 474 3.24 16.94 -10.73
C LEU A 474 3.40 17.80 -11.98
N LEU A 475 2.30 18.37 -12.49
CA LEU A 475 2.28 19.21 -13.69
C LEU A 475 2.38 20.71 -13.37
N SER A 476 2.08 21.10 -12.13
CA SER A 476 2.29 22.45 -11.58
C SER A 476 3.70 22.60 -11.02
#